data_AF-A0A923Z1X8-F1
#
_entry.id   AF-A0A923Z1X8-F1
#
_cell.length_a   1.000
_cell.length_b   1.000
_cell.length_c   1.000
_cell.angle_alpha   90.00
_cell.angle_beta   90.00
_cell.angle_gamma   90.00
#
_symmetry.space_group_name_H-M   'P 1'
#
loop_
_entity.id
_entity.type
_entity.pdbx_description
1 polymer ?
#
loop_
_entity_poly.entity_id
_entity_poly.type
_entity_poly.pdbx_seq_one_letter_code
_entity_poly.pdbx_strand_id
1 'polypeptide(L)'
;YFQQKKIKPSGKPFVDMQKSGNLSTLMQLSVCIPVSDSIYTAPNGVFKFAKIDKYRGLKATLQGNTVNMPKLWLALKTEISKKAFIANKVGRYIEVYKVGYFDTNSKTKWITEVIIPQETEKPKYLRIKRPTGDTTSEPADLKTTDSKVTPIKETSSKIN
;
A
#
# COMPACT_ATOMS: atom_id res chain seq x y z
N TYR A 1 25.89 5.85 -6.02
CA TYR A 1 25.29 5.13 -4.88
C TYR A 1 25.25 3.61 -5.09
N PHE A 2 24.34 3.06 -5.91
CA PHE A 2 24.11 1.60 -6.02
C PHE A 2 25.40 0.80 -6.29
N GLN A 3 26.18 1.18 -7.32
CA GLN A 3 27.48 0.56 -7.63
C GLN A 3 28.47 0.63 -6.46
N GLN A 4 28.64 1.81 -5.85
CA GLN A 4 29.55 2.04 -4.71
C GLN A 4 29.19 1.17 -3.49
N LYS A 5 27.90 0.95 -3.25
CA LYS A 5 27.37 0.11 -2.16
C LYS A 5 27.15 -1.35 -2.58
N LYS A 6 27.54 -1.74 -3.80
CA LYS A 6 27.36 -3.07 -4.41
C LYS A 6 25.90 -3.57 -4.39
N ILE A 7 24.93 -2.67 -4.33
CA ILE A 7 23.50 -2.97 -4.36
C ILE A 7 23.10 -3.35 -5.78
N LYS A 8 22.56 -4.56 -5.96
CA LYS A 8 22.08 -5.06 -7.25
C LYS A 8 20.58 -4.74 -7.42
N PRO A 9 20.18 -4.06 -8.51
CA PRO A 9 18.76 -3.97 -8.88
C PRO A 9 18.16 -5.35 -9.12
N SER A 10 16.92 -5.57 -8.67
CA SER A 10 16.17 -6.82 -8.88
C SER A 10 15.18 -6.76 -10.05
N GLY A 11 15.13 -5.63 -10.77
CA GLY A 11 14.19 -5.41 -11.87
C GLY A 11 14.34 -4.05 -12.54
N LYS A 12 13.42 -3.75 -13.46
CA LYS A 12 13.36 -2.47 -14.20
C LYS A 12 12.96 -1.32 -13.27
N PRO A 13 13.45 -0.08 -13.53
CA PRO A 13 13.00 1.09 -12.81
C PRO A 13 11.50 1.35 -13.06
N PHE A 14 10.86 1.98 -12.09
CA PHE A 14 9.45 2.35 -12.16
C PHE A 14 9.24 3.73 -11.52
N VAL A 15 8.12 4.37 -11.85
CA VAL A 15 7.67 5.60 -11.21
C VAL A 15 6.47 5.26 -10.34
N ASP A 16 6.54 5.62 -9.07
CA ASP A 16 5.43 5.54 -8.12
C ASP A 16 4.82 6.93 -7.97
N MET A 17 3.56 7.08 -8.39
CA MET A 17 2.80 8.32 -8.31
C MET A 17 1.70 8.19 -7.26
N GLN A 18 1.65 9.16 -6.34
CA GLN A 18 0.71 9.17 -5.22
C GLN A 18 0.13 10.58 -5.05
N LYS A 19 -1.17 10.72 -4.74
CA LYS A 19 -1.72 12.05 -4.42
C LYS A 19 -1.20 12.51 -3.07
N SER A 20 -0.79 13.78 -3.00
CA SER A 20 -0.22 14.37 -1.78
C SER A 20 -1.32 14.94 -0.89
N GLY A 21 -1.84 14.11 0.01
CA GLY A 21 -2.85 14.50 1.00
C GLY A 21 -4.22 14.88 0.43
N ASN A 22 -4.95 15.74 1.13
CA ASN A 22 -6.33 16.11 0.81
C ASN A 22 -6.44 17.16 -0.32
N LEU A 23 -5.33 17.76 -0.76
CA LEU A 23 -5.31 18.74 -1.83
C LEU A 23 -5.15 18.02 -3.18
N SER A 24 -6.27 17.90 -3.90
CA SER A 24 -6.42 17.04 -5.08
C SER A 24 -5.54 17.35 -6.29
N THR A 25 -4.80 18.47 -6.26
CA THR A 25 -3.97 19.00 -7.35
C THR A 25 -2.48 18.64 -7.24
N LEU A 26 -1.98 18.20 -6.09
CA LEU A 26 -0.57 17.86 -5.90
C LEU A 26 -0.33 16.35 -5.97
N MET A 27 0.62 15.94 -6.81
CA MET A 27 1.02 14.54 -6.97
C MET A 27 2.50 14.38 -6.65
N GLN A 28 2.81 13.50 -5.70
CA GLN A 28 4.16 13.08 -5.40
C GLN A 28 4.61 12.08 -6.47
N LEU A 29 5.73 12.38 -7.13
CA LEU A 29 6.39 11.51 -8.10
C LEU A 29 7.68 10.96 -7.46
N SER A 30 7.80 9.64 -7.40
CA SER A 30 9.02 8.96 -6.92
C SER A 30 9.59 8.07 -8.01
N VAL A 31 10.85 8.30 -8.39
CA VAL A 31 11.58 7.42 -9.32
C VAL A 31 12.27 6.32 -8.52
N CYS A 32 11.90 5.08 -8.80
CA CYS A 32 12.22 3.92 -7.97
C CYS A 32 13.03 2.86 -8.75
N ILE A 33 13.93 2.18 -8.04
CA ILE A 33 14.66 1.02 -8.53
C ILE A 33 14.38 -0.13 -7.56
N PRO A 34 13.80 -1.26 -8.01
CA PRO A 34 13.56 -2.41 -7.14
C PRO A 34 14.88 -3.09 -6.76
N VAL A 35 14.95 -3.59 -5.54
CA VAL A 35 16.09 -4.29 -4.93
C VAL A 35 15.57 -5.55 -4.23
N SER A 36 16.40 -6.59 -4.13
CA SER A 36 16.03 -7.81 -3.40
C SER A 36 16.19 -7.65 -1.89
N ASP A 37 17.20 -6.87 -1.48
CA ASP A 37 17.65 -6.80 -0.09
C ASP A 37 17.00 -5.63 0.65
N SER A 38 16.67 -5.84 1.93
CA SER A 38 16.27 -4.74 2.82
C SER A 38 17.50 -3.91 3.19
N ILE A 39 17.62 -2.73 2.60
CA ILE A 39 18.77 -1.83 2.78
C ILE A 39 18.39 -0.74 3.77
N TYR A 40 19.06 -0.71 4.92
CA TYR A 40 18.99 0.39 5.87
C TYR A 40 19.85 1.56 5.36
N THR A 41 19.23 2.72 5.18
CA THR A 41 19.93 3.99 4.95
C THR A 41 20.02 4.81 6.23
N ALA A 42 21.03 5.67 6.32
CA ALA A 42 21.06 6.72 7.32
C ALA A 42 19.79 7.59 7.21
N PRO A 43 19.19 8.05 8.33
CA PRO A 43 17.91 8.79 8.32
C PRO A 43 17.89 10.04 7.43
N ASN A 44 19.07 10.61 7.17
CA ASN A 44 19.28 11.88 6.47
C ASN A 44 19.70 11.68 4.99
N GLY A 45 19.54 10.47 4.45
CA GLY A 45 19.96 10.12 3.09
C GLY A 45 19.09 10.74 1.99
N VAL A 46 19.72 11.13 0.87
CA VAL A 46 19.02 11.59 -0.36
C VAL A 46 18.10 10.49 -0.94
N PHE A 47 18.41 9.22 -0.68
CA PHE A 47 17.60 8.07 -1.06
C PHE A 47 16.75 7.58 0.12
N LYS A 48 15.45 7.42 -0.11
CA LYS A 48 14.52 6.74 0.80
C LYS A 48 14.31 5.30 0.33
N PHE A 49 14.31 4.37 1.27
CA PHE A 49 13.94 2.98 1.03
C PHE A 49 12.52 2.73 1.55
N ALA A 50 11.73 2.01 0.76
CA ALA A 50 10.35 1.69 1.07
C ALA A 50 10.03 0.27 0.59
N LYS A 51 9.19 -0.43 1.36
CA LYS A 51 8.63 -1.73 0.97
C LYS A 51 7.29 -1.50 0.28
N ILE A 52 7.02 -2.23 -0.79
CA ILE A 52 5.69 -2.31 -1.41
C ILE A 52 5.20 -3.74 -1.19
N ASP A 53 4.18 -3.90 -0.34
CA ASP A 53 3.56 -5.20 -0.10
C ASP A 53 2.75 -5.68 -1.31
N LYS A 54 2.49 -6.99 -1.37
CA LYS A 54 1.72 -7.60 -2.46
C LYS A 54 0.27 -7.11 -2.44
N TYR A 55 -0.17 -6.48 -3.53
CA TYR A 55 -1.54 -6.01 -3.73
C TYR A 55 -2.20 -6.65 -4.97
N ARG A 56 -3.53 -6.60 -5.05
CA ARG A 56 -4.27 -6.80 -6.31
C ARG A 56 -4.44 -5.45 -7.01
N GLY A 57 -4.43 -5.43 -8.34
CA GLY A 57 -4.57 -4.20 -9.09
C GLY A 57 -4.90 -4.45 -10.56
N LEU A 58 -5.41 -3.41 -11.23
CA LEU A 58 -5.62 -3.40 -12.66
C LEU A 58 -4.32 -3.03 -13.37
N LYS A 59 -3.87 -3.85 -14.31
CA LYS A 59 -2.72 -3.57 -15.18
C LYS A 59 -3.19 -3.30 -16.60
N ALA A 60 -2.65 -2.26 -17.24
CA ALA A 60 -2.68 -2.09 -18.67
C ALA A 60 -1.26 -1.93 -19.23
N THR A 61 -1.07 -2.27 -20.50
CA THR A 61 0.23 -2.23 -21.16
C THR A 61 0.14 -1.40 -22.43
N LEU A 62 0.92 -0.33 -22.52
CA LEU A 62 1.14 0.43 -23.74
C LEU A 62 2.34 -0.14 -24.47
N GLN A 63 2.13 -0.55 -25.73
CA GLN A 63 3.19 -0.85 -26.68
C GLN A 63 3.36 0.34 -27.64
N GLY A 64 4.59 0.75 -27.87
CA GLY A 64 4.93 1.90 -28.69
C GLY A 64 5.08 3.22 -27.93
N ASN A 65 5.00 4.33 -28.67
CA ASN A 65 5.37 5.66 -28.19
C ASN A 65 4.43 6.17 -27.08
N THR A 66 5.02 6.70 -26.00
CA THR A 66 4.32 7.21 -24.80
C THR A 66 3.40 8.40 -25.09
N VAL A 67 3.49 9.03 -26.26
CA VAL A 67 2.46 9.99 -26.75
C VAL A 67 1.04 9.40 -26.74
N ASN A 68 0.89 8.07 -26.84
CA ASN A 68 -0.41 7.39 -26.74
C ASN A 68 -0.88 7.10 -25.30
N MET A 69 -0.14 7.50 -24.25
CA MET A 69 -0.54 7.28 -22.86
C MET A 69 -1.95 7.80 -22.50
N PRO A 70 -2.45 8.94 -23.03
CA PRO A 70 -3.83 9.38 -22.79
C PRO A 70 -4.89 8.36 -23.25
N LYS A 71 -4.63 7.60 -24.32
CA LYS A 71 -5.53 6.53 -24.80
C LYS A 71 -5.52 5.34 -23.84
N LEU A 72 -4.35 4.97 -23.29
CA LEU A 72 -4.23 3.95 -22.26
C LEU A 72 -5.04 4.32 -21.01
N TRP A 73 -4.93 5.59 -20.57
CA TRP A 73 -5.69 6.10 -19.43
C TRP A 73 -7.21 6.13 -19.67
N LEU A 74 -7.66 6.42 -20.90
CA LEU A 74 -9.07 6.34 -21.26
C LEU A 74 -9.60 4.89 -21.21
N ALA A 75 -8.82 3.94 -21.73
CA ALA A 75 -9.14 2.51 -21.64
C ALA A 75 -9.18 2.02 -20.18
N LEU A 76 -8.19 2.38 -19.36
CA LEU A 76 -8.16 2.08 -17.92
C LEU A 76 -9.40 2.62 -17.20
N LYS A 77 -9.76 3.89 -17.39
CA LYS A 77 -10.98 4.49 -16.80
C LYS A 77 -12.24 3.73 -17.21
N THR A 78 -12.34 3.35 -18.48
CA THR A 78 -13.47 2.57 -19.02
C THR A 78 -13.58 1.20 -18.36
N GLU A 79 -12.46 0.49 -18.22
CA GLU A 79 -12.43 -0.83 -17.58
C GLU A 79 -12.69 -0.79 -16.08
N ILE A 80 -12.26 0.28 -15.39
CA ILE A 80 -12.58 0.53 -13.98
C ILE A 80 -14.10 0.63 -13.78
N SER A 81 -14.77 1.47 -14.58
CA SER A 81 -16.21 1.67 -14.51
C SER A 81 -17.01 0.40 -14.80
N LYS A 82 -16.57 -0.42 -15.78
CA LYS A 82 -17.26 -1.67 -16.13
C LYS A 82 -17.16 -2.75 -15.06
N LYS A 83 -16.00 -2.87 -14.39
CA LYS A 83 -15.67 -4.03 -13.53
C LYS A 83 -16.01 -3.82 -12.05
N ALA A 84 -16.73 -2.75 -11.70
CA ALA A 84 -16.91 -2.28 -10.33
C ALA A 84 -15.56 -2.22 -9.55
N PHE A 85 -14.47 -1.90 -10.26
CA PHE A 85 -13.13 -1.89 -9.68
C PHE A 85 -13.00 -0.69 -8.75
N ILE A 86 -13.03 -0.94 -7.45
CA ILE A 86 -12.76 0.09 -6.45
C ILE A 86 -11.27 0.37 -6.50
N ALA A 87 -10.87 1.40 -7.25
CA ALA A 87 -9.49 1.88 -7.26
C ALA A 87 -9.09 2.41 -5.88
N ASN A 88 -7.82 2.25 -5.53
CA ASN A 88 -7.31 2.72 -4.24
C ASN A 88 -7.56 4.23 -4.06
N LYS A 89 -8.18 4.61 -2.93
CA LYS A 89 -8.66 5.99 -2.66
C LYS A 89 -7.53 7.02 -2.52
N VAL A 90 -6.30 6.59 -2.26
CA VAL A 90 -5.08 7.44 -2.23
C VAL A 90 -4.68 7.90 -3.64
N GLY A 91 -5.33 7.39 -4.70
CA GLY A 91 -5.06 7.79 -6.08
C GLY A 91 -3.65 7.42 -6.54
N ARG A 92 -3.11 6.32 -6.00
CA ARG A 92 -1.78 5.80 -6.32
C ARG A 92 -1.80 5.00 -7.63
N TYR A 93 -0.74 5.11 -8.40
CA TYR A 93 -0.47 4.23 -9.54
C TYR A 93 1.03 4.12 -9.82
N ILE A 94 1.43 3.03 -10.48
CA ILE A 94 2.82 2.74 -10.82
C ILE A 94 2.97 2.64 -12.34
N GLU A 95 3.98 3.31 -12.88
CA GLU A 95 4.42 3.15 -14.28
C GLU A 95 5.75 2.38 -14.34
N VAL A 96 5.78 1.25 -15.05
CA VAL A 96 6.98 0.43 -15.24
C VAL A 96 7.42 0.52 -16.70
N TYR A 97 8.60 1.11 -16.94
CA TYR A 97 9.20 1.17 -18.27
C TYR A 97 9.95 -0.14 -18.55
N LYS A 98 9.24 -1.14 -19.06
CA LYS A 98 9.75 -2.49 -19.31
C LYS A 98 10.77 -2.52 -20.44
N VAL A 99 10.49 -1.77 -21.51
CA VAL A 99 11.40 -1.49 -22.63
C VAL A 99 11.31 0.00 -22.89
N GLY A 100 12.43 0.72 -22.79
CA GLY A 100 12.46 2.18 -22.97
C GLY A 100 13.69 2.68 -23.70
N TYR A 101 13.99 3.97 -23.53
CA TYR A 101 15.13 4.64 -24.18
C TYR A 101 16.49 3.94 -23.93
N PHE A 102 16.72 3.45 -22.71
CA PHE A 102 17.93 2.71 -22.34
C PHE A 102 18.03 1.31 -22.95
N ASP A 103 16.93 0.77 -23.50
CA ASP A 103 16.89 -0.53 -24.17
C ASP A 103 16.93 -0.39 -25.70
N THR A 104 16.26 0.63 -26.25
CA THR A 104 16.21 0.87 -27.69
C THR A 104 15.80 2.29 -28.06
N ASN A 105 16.43 2.85 -29.09
CA ASN A 105 16.03 4.11 -29.73
C ASN A 105 14.68 4.01 -30.49
N SER A 106 14.20 2.80 -30.75
CA SER A 106 12.96 2.56 -31.51
C SER A 106 11.73 2.73 -30.63
N LYS A 107 11.12 3.93 -30.65
CA LYS A 107 9.93 4.27 -29.85
C LYS A 107 8.72 3.35 -30.08
N THR A 108 8.63 2.68 -31.22
CA THR A 108 7.58 1.69 -31.52
C THR A 108 7.76 0.37 -30.76
N LYS A 109 8.98 0.05 -30.31
CA LYS A 109 9.30 -1.14 -29.51
C LYS A 109 9.24 -0.90 -28.00
N TRP A 110 8.94 0.33 -27.56
CA TRP A 110 8.81 0.64 -26.13
C TRP A 110 7.60 -0.07 -25.52
N ILE A 111 7.72 -0.45 -24.25
CA ILE A 111 6.69 -1.14 -23.48
C ILE A 111 6.60 -0.48 -22.12
N THR A 112 5.46 0.14 -21.82
CA THR A 112 5.16 0.71 -20.51
C THR A 112 3.96 -0.01 -19.90
N GLU A 113 4.08 -0.47 -18.65
CA GLU A 113 2.96 -1.03 -17.90
C GLU A 113 2.46 0.00 -16.88
N VAL A 114 1.16 0.26 -16.85
CA VAL A 114 0.52 1.09 -15.83
C VAL A 114 -0.28 0.18 -14.91
N ILE A 115 -0.03 0.28 -13.61
CA ILE A 115 -0.64 -0.55 -12.57
C ILE A 115 -1.36 0.35 -11.58
N ILE A 116 -2.66 0.13 -11.42
CA ILE A 116 -3.52 0.82 -10.45
C ILE A 116 -3.85 -0.18 -9.33
N PRO A 117 -3.41 0.01 -8.08
CA PRO A 117 -3.80 -0.82 -6.95
C PRO A 117 -5.32 -0.77 -6.74
N GLN A 118 -5.89 -1.94 -6.46
CA GLN A 118 -7.27 -2.05 -6.01
C GLN A 118 -7.33 -1.65 -4.53
N GLU A 119 -8.39 -0.96 -4.12
CA GLU A 119 -8.76 -0.86 -2.72
C GLU A 119 -9.15 -2.26 -2.24
N THR A 120 -8.30 -2.87 -1.43
CA THR A 120 -8.70 -4.02 -0.63
C THR A 120 -9.51 -3.50 0.55
N GLU A 121 -10.76 -3.93 0.70
CA GLU A 121 -11.41 -3.83 2.02
C GLU A 121 -10.43 -4.37 3.07
N LYS A 122 -10.28 -3.66 4.21
CA LYS A 122 -9.55 -4.21 5.36
C LYS A 122 -10.06 -5.64 5.57
N PRO A 123 -9.17 -6.65 5.75
CA PRO A 123 -9.63 -8.02 5.91
C PRO A 123 -10.67 -8.04 7.03
N LYS A 124 -11.92 -8.34 6.67
CA LYS A 124 -12.96 -8.64 7.65
C LYS A 124 -12.47 -9.89 8.34
N TYR A 125 -11.85 -9.72 9.51
CA TYR A 125 -11.54 -10.82 10.41
C TYR A 125 -12.87 -11.51 10.68
N LEU A 126 -13.10 -12.64 9.98
CA LEU A 126 -14.23 -13.49 10.29
C LEU A 126 -14.03 -13.88 11.75
N ARG A 127 -14.90 -13.37 12.63
CA ARG A 127 -15.00 -13.89 13.99
C ARG A 127 -15.45 -15.34 13.86
N ILE A 128 -14.48 -16.24 13.75
CA ILE A 128 -14.69 -17.66 13.96
C ILE A 128 -15.27 -17.74 15.37
N LYS A 129 -16.57 -18.04 15.50
CA LYS A 129 -17.10 -18.41 16.79
C LYS A 129 -16.32 -19.65 17.19
N ARG A 130 -15.52 -19.53 18.27
CA ARG A 130 -14.78 -20.65 18.87
C ARG A 130 -15.75 -21.83 18.98
N PRO A 131 -15.41 -23.03 18.50
CA PRO A 131 -16.30 -24.17 18.62
C PRO A 131 -16.59 -24.43 20.10
N THR A 132 -17.87 -24.42 20.45
CA THR A 132 -18.35 -24.71 21.80
C THR A 132 -18.46 -26.23 21.95
N GLY A 133 -17.40 -26.85 22.47
CA GLY A 133 -17.44 -28.09 23.25
C GLY A 133 -16.78 -27.77 24.60
N ASP A 134 -17.29 -28.19 25.75
CA ASP A 134 -18.01 -29.43 26.03
C ASP A 134 -19.08 -29.26 27.13
N THR A 135 -20.05 -30.17 27.13
CA THR A 135 -21.02 -30.38 28.22
C THR A 135 -20.36 -31.18 29.34
N THR A 136 -20.42 -30.71 30.59
CA THR A 136 -20.41 -31.57 31.80
C THR A 136 -21.14 -30.85 32.93
N SER A 137 -21.83 -31.62 33.75
CA SER A 137 -22.85 -31.19 34.73
C SER A 137 -22.32 -30.44 35.96
N GLU A 138 -23.21 -29.64 36.54
CA GLU A 138 -23.14 -29.07 37.90
C GLU A 138 -22.97 -30.17 38.98
N PRO A 139 -22.51 -29.81 40.20
CA PRO A 139 -23.51 -29.45 41.21
C PRO A 139 -23.13 -28.34 42.23
N ALA A 140 -24.15 -27.56 42.62
CA ALA A 140 -24.50 -27.18 43.99
C ALA A 140 -23.65 -26.16 44.81
N ASP A 141 -24.14 -24.92 44.80
CA ASP A 141 -24.76 -24.22 45.97
C ASP A 141 -23.91 -23.45 47.03
N LEU A 142 -24.59 -22.43 47.61
CA LEU A 142 -24.40 -21.70 48.88
C LEU A 142 -23.46 -20.45 49.00
N LYS A 143 -24.14 -19.28 49.01
CA LYS A 143 -24.02 -18.10 49.92
C LYS A 143 -22.84 -17.10 49.76
N THR A 144 -23.11 -15.80 49.52
CA THR A 144 -23.41 -14.69 50.50
C THR A 144 -22.14 -14.28 51.30
N THR A 145 -21.67 -13.01 51.35
CA THR A 145 -22.34 -11.76 51.79
C THR A 145 -21.63 -10.47 51.28
N ASP A 146 -22.28 -9.31 51.45
CA ASP A 146 -21.84 -7.92 51.18
C ASP A 146 -20.42 -7.48 51.59
N SER A 147 -19.87 -6.50 50.85
CA SER A 147 -19.58 -5.15 51.41
C SER A 147 -19.28 -4.07 50.35
N LYS A 148 -19.70 -2.84 50.64
CA LYS A 148 -19.60 -1.59 49.85
C LYS A 148 -18.50 -0.67 50.46
N VAL A 149 -18.22 0.50 49.82
CA VAL A 149 -17.46 1.69 50.36
C VAL A 149 -15.93 1.59 50.15
N THR A 150 -15.15 2.55 49.58
CA THR A 150 -15.34 3.91 48.95
C THR A 150 -14.15 4.23 47.99
N PRO A 151 -14.17 5.31 47.17
CA PRO A 151 -13.07 5.69 46.26
C PRO A 151 -12.02 6.60 46.94
N ILE A 152 -10.84 6.76 46.31
CA ILE A 152 -9.75 7.63 46.80
C ILE A 152 -9.42 8.77 45.81
N LYS A 153 -9.23 9.97 46.38
CA LYS A 153 -8.75 11.24 45.80
C LYS A 153 -7.23 11.39 46.06
N GLU A 154 -6.42 12.28 45.46
CA GLU A 154 -6.57 13.31 44.42
C GLU A 154 -5.17 13.62 43.86
N THR A 155 -5.03 14.29 42.70
CA THR A 155 -3.82 15.09 42.45
C THR A 155 -4.13 16.32 41.58
N SER A 156 -3.99 17.52 42.15
CA SER A 156 -3.94 18.78 41.42
C SER A 156 -2.68 19.54 41.82
N SER A 157 -1.88 19.96 40.84
CA SER A 157 -0.90 21.03 41.01
C SER A 157 -0.38 21.49 39.64
N LYS A 158 -0.78 22.70 39.22
CA LYS A 158 0.14 23.85 39.12
C LYS A 158 -0.61 25.11 38.74
N ILE A 159 -0.21 26.21 39.38
CA ILE A 159 -0.60 27.59 39.07
C ILE A 159 0.68 28.29 38.59
N ASN A 160 0.58 28.99 37.46
CA ASN A 160 1.14 30.32 37.20
C ASN A 160 0.64 30.80 35.84
#